data_AF-A0A8J4WAV0-F1
#
_entry.id   AF-A0A8J4WAV0-F1
#
_cell.length_a   1.000
_cell.length_b   1.000
_cell.length_c   1.000
_cell.angle_alpha   90.00
_cell.angle_beta   90.00
_cell.angle_gamma   90.00
#
_symmetry.space_group_name_H-M   'P 1'
#
loop_
_entity.id
_entity.type
_entity.pdbx_description
1 polymer ?
#
loop_
_entity_poly.entity_id
_entity_poly.type
_entity_poly.pdbx_seq_one_letter_code
_entity_poly.pdbx_strand_id
1 'polypeptide(L)'
;MKKLESPNTIHIKTIWSGIKRIHGSAEVGKNPITVDTLKEILQHVPENRMIGYRDRALLLIGFSGAYRRSELVNFDVKDIRITPEGMIMRIAKSKTDQEGKGEFIGIPYGSRLETCPVRSYNEWIKQSGITDGAIFRPVNKHSHVSEKRLSDKAVALIIKKYVAAVGLDPALYAGHSIRSGFATSAAMLGKSERSIKEQTRHASDAMVRRYIRMGSLFTENAAQNIGL
;
A
#
# COMPACT_ATOMS: atom_id res chain seq x y z
N MET A 1 -15.41 24.51 -4.73
CA MET A 1 -16.15 23.23 -4.70
C MET A 1 -15.78 22.48 -3.42
N LYS A 2 -16.75 22.27 -2.51
CA LYS A 2 -16.56 21.34 -1.38
C LYS A 2 -16.39 19.93 -1.95
N LYS A 3 -15.22 19.31 -1.77
CA LYS A 3 -15.04 17.87 -2.07
C LYS A 3 -15.97 17.10 -1.14
N LEU A 4 -17.01 16.49 -1.69
CA LEU A 4 -17.83 15.51 -0.98
C LEU A 4 -16.93 14.31 -0.71
N GLU A 5 -16.60 14.08 0.57
CA GLU A 5 -15.95 12.85 1.01
C GLU A 5 -16.86 11.65 0.68
N SER A 6 -16.27 10.56 0.20
CA SER A 6 -17.01 9.33 -0.10
C SER A 6 -17.64 8.77 1.18
N PRO A 7 -18.95 8.45 1.20
CA PRO A 7 -19.64 7.90 2.37
C PRO A 7 -18.94 6.67 2.96
N ASN A 8 -18.34 5.82 2.10
CA ASN A 8 -17.61 4.62 2.53
C ASN A 8 -16.32 4.96 3.31
N THR A 9 -15.63 6.04 2.96
CA THR A 9 -14.38 6.40 3.65
C THR A 9 -14.65 6.91 5.06
N ILE A 10 -15.67 7.75 5.24
CA ILE A 10 -16.11 8.23 6.56
C ILE A 10 -16.53 7.04 7.44
N HIS A 11 -17.24 6.07 6.86
CA HIS A 11 -17.70 4.89 7.58
C HIS A 11 -16.53 4.01 8.06
N ILE A 12 -15.53 3.77 7.21
CA ILE A 12 -14.33 3.00 7.59
C ILE A 12 -13.51 3.77 8.65
N LYS A 13 -13.28 5.08 8.47
CA LYS A 13 -12.57 5.94 9.43
C LYS A 13 -13.24 5.90 10.82
N THR A 14 -14.57 5.91 10.86
CA THR A 14 -15.37 5.86 12.09
C THR A 14 -15.29 4.50 12.79
N ILE A 15 -15.34 3.40 12.04
CA ILE A 15 -15.21 2.02 12.59
C ILE A 15 -13.87 1.86 13.31
N TRP A 16 -12.76 2.21 12.66
CA TRP A 16 -11.44 2.08 13.25
C TRP A 16 -11.23 2.98 14.46
N SER A 17 -11.81 4.18 14.45
CA SER A 17 -11.76 5.11 15.59
C SER A 17 -12.60 4.61 16.77
N GLY A 18 -13.74 3.96 16.51
CA GLY A 18 -14.61 3.35 17.53
C GLY A 18 -13.98 2.12 18.20
N ILE A 19 -13.39 1.20 17.41
CA ILE A 19 -12.73 -0.01 17.94
C ILE A 19 -11.57 0.35 18.89
N LYS A 20 -10.84 1.44 18.59
CA LYS A 20 -9.78 1.97 19.46
C LYS A 20 -10.25 2.44 20.83
N ARG A 21 -11.47 2.99 20.94
CA ARG A 21 -12.03 3.41 22.24
C ARG A 21 -12.43 2.21 23.10
N ILE A 22 -12.83 1.10 22.47
CA ILE A 22 -13.39 -0.07 23.16
C ILE A 22 -12.28 -1.00 23.69
N HIS A 23 -11.19 -1.20 22.94
CA HIS A 23 -10.15 -2.19 23.28
C HIS A 23 -8.90 -1.57 23.92
N GLY A 24 -9.08 -0.81 25.01
CA GLY A 24 -7.97 -0.18 25.75
C GLY A 24 -6.71 -1.07 25.86
N SER A 25 -5.54 -0.45 25.64
CA SER A 25 -4.19 -0.99 25.90
C SER A 25 -3.72 -2.27 25.19
N ALA A 26 -4.25 -2.64 24.02
CA ALA A 26 -3.51 -3.55 23.12
C ALA A 26 -2.54 -2.74 22.24
N GLU A 27 -1.24 -3.10 22.19
CA GLU A 27 -0.16 -2.42 21.43
C GLU A 27 -0.69 -1.57 20.27
N VAL A 28 -0.58 -0.24 20.42
CA VAL A 28 -1.19 0.75 19.51
C VAL A 28 -0.53 0.67 18.14
N GLY A 29 -0.99 -0.27 17.31
CA GLY A 29 -0.58 -0.43 15.93
C GLY A 29 -0.99 0.77 15.08
N LYS A 30 -0.25 1.03 14.01
CA LYS A 30 -0.59 2.08 13.04
C LYS A 30 -1.85 1.68 12.25
N ASN A 31 -2.69 2.66 11.93
CA ASN A 31 -3.92 2.46 11.18
C ASN A 31 -3.63 1.92 9.76
N PRO A 32 -4.48 1.05 9.22
CA PRO A 32 -4.40 0.64 7.83
C PRO A 32 -4.80 1.80 6.89
N ILE A 33 -4.10 1.93 5.76
CA ILE A 33 -4.53 2.76 4.62
C ILE A 33 -5.33 1.85 3.69
N THR A 34 -6.66 1.83 3.79
CA THR A 34 -7.53 1.00 2.94
C THR A 34 -7.51 1.46 1.49
N VAL A 35 -8.07 0.67 0.56
CA VAL A 35 -8.23 1.06 -0.86
C VAL A 35 -8.89 2.44 -1.00
N ASP A 36 -9.93 2.73 -0.23
CA ASP A 36 -10.63 4.01 -0.33
C ASP A 36 -9.81 5.18 0.21
N THR A 37 -9.09 4.96 1.32
CA THR A 37 -8.14 5.96 1.84
C THR A 37 -6.99 6.20 0.87
N LEU A 38 -6.51 5.13 0.21
CA LEU A 38 -5.48 5.23 -0.81
C LEU A 38 -5.98 6.04 -2.02
N LYS A 39 -7.21 5.82 -2.48
CA LYS A 39 -7.82 6.61 -3.56
C LYS A 39 -7.86 8.10 -3.20
N GLU A 40 -8.25 8.44 -1.96
CA GLU A 40 -8.22 9.83 -1.49
C GLU A 40 -6.81 10.40 -1.50
N ILE A 41 -5.83 9.67 -0.95
CA ILE A 41 -4.41 10.05 -0.97
C ILE A 41 -3.93 10.33 -2.39
N LEU A 42 -4.28 9.48 -3.36
CA LEU A 42 -3.86 9.61 -4.76
C LEU A 42 -4.41 10.87 -5.44
N GLN A 43 -5.50 11.47 -4.95
CA GLN A 43 -6.01 12.76 -5.44
C GLN A 43 -5.14 13.94 -5.01
N HIS A 44 -4.27 13.77 -4.02
CA HIS A 44 -3.36 14.80 -3.52
C HIS A 44 -1.92 14.61 -4.04
N VAL A 45 -1.64 13.52 -4.76
CA VAL A 45 -0.37 13.32 -5.44
C VAL A 45 -0.31 14.23 -6.66
N PRO A 46 0.71 15.10 -6.79
CA PRO A 46 0.79 16.03 -7.91
C PRO A 46 0.78 15.31 -9.26
N GLU A 47 -0.05 15.76 -10.20
CA GLU A 47 -0.07 15.25 -11.56
C GLU A 47 1.02 15.93 -12.41
N ASN A 48 1.49 15.24 -13.44
CA ASN A 48 2.45 15.77 -14.43
C ASN A 48 3.73 16.36 -13.82
N ARG A 49 4.19 15.81 -12.68
CA ARG A 49 5.44 16.18 -12.01
C ARG A 49 6.24 14.94 -11.66
N MET A 50 7.57 15.03 -11.79
CA MET A 50 8.49 13.92 -11.48
C MET A 50 8.27 13.32 -10.09
N ILE A 51 8.10 14.17 -9.08
CA ILE A 51 7.82 13.71 -7.71
C ILE A 51 6.48 12.96 -7.60
N GLY A 52 5.50 13.37 -8.40
CA GLY A 52 4.17 12.80 -8.44
C GLY A 52 4.13 11.43 -9.10
N TYR A 53 4.83 11.27 -10.24
CA TYR A 53 5.00 9.97 -10.90
C TYR A 53 5.64 8.95 -9.95
N ARG A 54 6.75 9.33 -9.29
CA ARG A 54 7.41 8.50 -8.29
C ARG A 54 6.46 8.12 -7.17
N ASP A 55 5.83 9.11 -6.53
CA ASP A 55 5.00 8.86 -5.35
C ASP A 55 3.76 8.01 -5.66
N ARG A 56 3.12 8.24 -6.82
CA ARG A 56 2.00 7.43 -7.29
C ARG A 56 2.42 5.97 -7.49
N ALA A 57 3.51 5.74 -8.22
CA ALA A 57 4.05 4.40 -8.44
C ALA A 57 4.41 3.73 -7.10
N LEU A 58 5.09 4.45 -6.21
CA LEU A 58 5.52 3.96 -4.90
C LEU A 58 4.35 3.53 -4.02
N LEU A 59 3.32 4.37 -3.92
CA LEU A 59 2.13 4.09 -3.10
C LEU A 59 1.35 2.89 -3.66
N LEU A 60 1.12 2.85 -4.97
CA LEU A 60 0.35 1.79 -5.61
C LEU A 60 1.08 0.45 -5.62
N ILE A 61 2.39 0.44 -5.89
CA ILE A 61 3.21 -0.79 -5.81
C ILE A 61 3.31 -1.27 -4.37
N GLY A 62 3.60 -0.36 -3.44
CA GLY A 62 3.67 -0.67 -2.02
C GLY A 62 2.38 -1.31 -1.49
N PHE A 63 1.24 -0.80 -1.93
CA PHE A 63 -0.07 -1.34 -1.59
C PHE A 63 -0.31 -2.71 -2.24
N SER A 64 -0.18 -2.78 -3.56
CA SER A 64 -0.57 -3.97 -4.33
C SER A 64 0.32 -5.18 -4.04
N GLY A 65 1.62 -4.98 -3.82
CA GLY A 65 2.54 -6.06 -3.44
C GLY A 65 2.73 -6.24 -1.93
N ALA A 66 1.99 -5.48 -1.12
CA ALA A 66 2.01 -5.50 0.34
C ALA A 66 3.44 -5.45 0.94
N TYR A 67 4.35 -4.70 0.32
CA TYR A 67 5.78 -4.70 0.66
C TYR A 67 6.06 -4.01 1.99
N ARG A 68 7.12 -4.47 2.68
CA ARG A 68 7.75 -3.67 3.74
C ARG A 68 8.45 -2.47 3.11
N ARG A 69 8.60 -1.36 3.85
CA ARG A 69 9.28 -0.15 3.33
C ARG A 69 10.69 -0.45 2.80
N SER A 70 11.44 -1.26 3.53
CA SER A 70 12.81 -1.65 3.16
C SER A 70 12.82 -2.50 1.89
N GLU A 71 11.87 -3.42 1.72
CA GLU A 71 11.71 -4.20 0.49
C GLU A 71 11.38 -3.29 -0.69
N LEU A 72 10.41 -2.40 -0.51
CA LEU A 72 9.93 -1.49 -1.56
C LEU A 72 11.04 -0.61 -2.12
N VAL A 73 11.90 -0.05 -1.26
CA VAL A 73 13.00 0.79 -1.74
C VAL A 73 14.15 -0.02 -2.32
N ASN A 74 14.26 -1.32 -2.04
CA ASN A 74 15.40 -2.16 -2.43
C ASN A 74 15.27 -2.79 -3.82
N PHE A 75 14.12 -2.67 -4.49
CA PHE A 75 13.96 -3.15 -5.86
C PHE A 75 14.86 -2.40 -6.85
N ASP A 76 15.51 -3.16 -7.72
CA ASP A 76 16.17 -2.67 -8.92
C ASP A 76 15.35 -2.99 -10.17
N VAL A 77 15.69 -2.36 -11.30
CA VAL A 77 15.04 -2.62 -12.60
C VAL A 77 15.08 -4.12 -12.93
N LYS A 78 16.21 -4.79 -12.70
CA LYS A 78 16.40 -6.22 -12.94
C LYS A 78 15.47 -7.14 -12.14
N ASP A 79 14.89 -6.64 -11.05
CA ASP A 79 14.02 -7.42 -10.18
C ASP A 79 12.57 -7.44 -10.68
N ILE A 80 12.27 -6.75 -11.78
CA ILE A 80 10.92 -6.50 -12.27
C ILE A 80 10.78 -7.03 -13.68
N ARG A 81 9.74 -7.82 -13.90
CA ARG A 81 9.37 -8.33 -15.21
C ARG A 81 7.93 -7.96 -15.52
N ILE A 82 7.72 -7.21 -16.60
CA ILE A 82 6.38 -6.94 -17.14
C ILE A 82 5.91 -8.14 -17.94
N THR A 83 4.65 -8.53 -17.74
CA THR A 83 3.96 -9.59 -18.48
C THR A 83 2.61 -9.07 -19.00
N PRO A 84 1.92 -9.81 -19.89
CA PRO A 84 0.57 -9.45 -20.32
C PRO A 84 -0.43 -9.34 -19.17
N GLU A 85 -0.26 -10.12 -18.10
CA GLU A 85 -1.16 -10.18 -16.95
C GLU A 85 -0.85 -9.08 -15.91
N GLY A 86 0.36 -8.54 -15.90
CA GLY A 86 0.78 -7.52 -14.94
C GLY A 86 2.29 -7.37 -14.83
N MET A 87 2.79 -7.36 -13.60
CA MET A 87 4.22 -7.39 -13.33
C MET A 87 4.57 -8.39 -12.23
N ILE A 88 5.74 -8.99 -12.36
CA ILE A 88 6.32 -9.88 -11.37
C ILE A 88 7.51 -9.15 -10.74
N MET A 89 7.53 -9.06 -9.42
CA MET A 89 8.63 -8.44 -8.67
C MET A 89 9.32 -9.48 -7.79
N ARG A 90 10.64 -9.58 -7.91
CA ARG A 90 11.49 -10.49 -7.14
C ARG A 90 12.06 -9.79 -5.92
N ILE A 91 11.74 -10.30 -4.73
CA ILE A 91 12.36 -9.88 -3.48
C ILE A 91 13.61 -10.71 -3.26
N ALA A 92 14.78 -10.14 -3.51
CA ALA A 92 16.05 -10.86 -3.40
C ALA A 92 16.45 -11.21 -1.95
N LYS A 93 15.98 -10.43 -0.97
CA LYS A 93 16.25 -10.65 0.45
C LYS A 93 15.05 -10.18 1.28
N SER A 94 14.35 -11.11 1.93
CA SER A 94 13.28 -10.77 2.90
C SER A 94 13.77 -11.01 4.33
N LYS A 95 13.17 -10.33 5.32
CA LYS A 95 13.55 -10.50 6.74
C LYS A 95 13.41 -11.96 7.21
N THR A 96 12.58 -12.75 6.52
CA THR A 96 12.27 -14.15 6.82
C THR A 96 12.99 -15.13 5.89
N ASP A 97 13.69 -14.66 4.85
CA ASP A 97 14.42 -15.49 3.90
C ASP A 97 15.92 -15.46 4.23
N GLN A 98 16.32 -16.24 5.25
CA GLN A 98 17.72 -16.37 5.65
C GLN A 98 18.56 -17.20 4.65
N GLU A 99 17.91 -18.00 3.79
CA GLU A 99 18.55 -18.87 2.80
C GLU A 99 18.71 -18.20 1.41
N GLY A 100 18.10 -17.04 1.18
CA GLY A 100 18.26 -16.25 -0.04
C GLY A 100 17.58 -16.86 -1.27
N LYS A 101 16.54 -17.67 -1.08
CA LYS A 101 15.76 -18.27 -2.19
C LYS A 101 15.06 -17.19 -3.02
N GLY A 102 14.75 -16.05 -2.39
CA GLY A 102 13.99 -14.96 -2.96
C GLY A 102 12.51 -15.33 -3.13
N GLU A 103 11.66 -14.32 -3.08
CA GLU A 103 10.21 -14.49 -3.23
C GLU A 103 9.71 -13.69 -4.44
N PHE A 104 8.79 -14.26 -5.21
CA PHE A 104 8.17 -13.57 -6.34
C PHE A 104 6.75 -13.14 -5.99
N ILE A 105 6.39 -11.91 -6.38
CA ILE A 105 5.07 -11.35 -6.16
C ILE A 105 4.52 -10.87 -7.49
N GLY A 106 3.37 -11.43 -7.86
CA GLY A 106 2.57 -10.95 -8.97
C GLY A 106 1.75 -9.73 -8.55
N ILE A 107 1.75 -8.71 -9.40
CA ILE A 107 0.88 -7.55 -9.29
C ILE A 107 0.13 -7.41 -10.62
N PRO A 108 -1.17 -7.74 -10.67
CA PRO A 108 -1.95 -7.65 -11.90
C PRO A 108 -2.18 -6.18 -12.29
N TYR A 109 -2.54 -5.96 -13.56
CA TYR A 109 -3.07 -4.66 -13.97
C TYR A 109 -4.33 -4.31 -13.18
N GLY A 110 -4.38 -3.06 -12.69
CA GLY A 110 -5.61 -2.50 -12.14
C GLY A 110 -6.64 -2.23 -13.24
N SER A 111 -7.92 -2.43 -12.92
CA SER A 111 -9.04 -2.18 -13.85
C SER A 111 -9.24 -0.70 -14.15
N ARG A 112 -8.85 0.19 -13.23
CA ARG A 112 -8.91 1.65 -13.39
C ARG A 112 -7.53 2.23 -13.68
N LEU A 113 -7.45 3.23 -14.55
CA LEU A 113 -6.18 3.85 -14.94
C LEU A 113 -5.51 4.56 -13.76
N GLU A 114 -6.29 5.29 -12.97
CA GLU A 114 -5.83 6.18 -11.91
C GLU A 114 -5.22 5.43 -10.72
N THR A 115 -5.59 4.16 -10.57
CA THR A 115 -5.16 3.29 -9.48
C THR A 115 -4.42 2.04 -9.96
N CYS A 116 -3.96 2.01 -11.22
CA CYS A 116 -3.25 0.85 -11.74
C CYS A 116 -1.76 0.90 -11.35
N PRO A 117 -1.25 -0.08 -10.56
CA PRO A 117 0.15 -0.09 -10.13
C PRO A 117 1.12 -0.27 -11.30
N VAL A 118 0.81 -1.17 -12.24
CA VAL A 118 1.68 -1.48 -13.39
C VAL A 118 1.80 -0.29 -14.34
N ARG A 119 0.67 0.37 -14.66
CA ARG A 119 0.70 1.58 -15.51
C ARG A 119 1.42 2.73 -14.82
N SER A 120 1.23 2.90 -13.51
CA SER A 120 1.95 3.92 -12.73
C SER A 120 3.46 3.66 -12.68
N TYR A 121 3.87 2.40 -12.56
CA TYR A 121 5.27 2.01 -12.67
C TYR A 121 5.85 2.34 -14.05
N ASN A 122 5.17 1.92 -15.12
CA ASN A 122 5.62 2.20 -16.49
C ASN A 122 5.76 3.69 -16.76
N GLU A 123 4.81 4.50 -16.29
CA GLU A 123 4.87 5.96 -16.43
C GLU A 123 6.05 6.53 -15.63
N TRP A 124 6.29 6.06 -14.41
CA TRP A 124 7.45 6.47 -13.64
C TRP A 124 8.78 6.14 -14.32
N ILE A 125 8.95 4.92 -14.84
CA ILE A 125 10.16 4.51 -15.56
C ILE A 125 10.37 5.35 -16.81
N LYS A 126 9.30 5.56 -17.60
CA LYS A 126 9.34 6.38 -18.81
C LYS A 126 9.77 7.82 -18.51
N GLN A 127 9.19 8.46 -17.50
CA GLN A 127 9.45 9.86 -17.16
C GLN A 127 10.80 10.06 -16.47
N SER A 128 11.25 9.08 -15.69
CA SER A 128 12.53 9.13 -14.99
C SER A 128 13.73 8.74 -15.84
N GLY A 129 13.52 8.02 -16.95
CA GLY A 129 14.59 7.49 -17.78
C GLY A 129 15.45 6.42 -17.08
N ILE A 130 14.94 5.83 -15.98
CA ILE A 130 15.68 4.81 -15.23
C ILE A 130 15.71 3.51 -16.04
N THR A 131 16.89 3.09 -16.46
CA THR A 131 17.11 1.85 -17.23
C THR A 131 17.80 0.75 -16.43
N ASP A 132 18.49 1.10 -15.33
CA ASP A 132 19.18 0.16 -14.45
C ASP A 132 19.17 0.61 -12.98
N GLY A 133 19.51 -0.28 -12.05
CA GLY A 133 19.64 0.03 -10.62
C GLY A 133 18.31 0.35 -9.94
N ALA A 134 18.36 1.14 -8.86
CA ALA A 134 17.21 1.36 -7.98
C ALA A 134 16.03 2.02 -8.71
N ILE A 135 14.83 1.42 -8.60
CA ILE A 135 13.63 1.97 -9.26
C ILE A 135 13.10 3.20 -8.54
N PHE A 136 13.19 3.27 -7.22
CA PHE A 136 12.74 4.41 -6.44
C PHE A 136 13.94 5.22 -6.00
N ARG A 137 13.99 6.47 -6.47
CA ARG A 137 15.08 7.41 -6.23
C ARG A 137 14.54 8.75 -5.70
N PRO A 138 15.31 9.50 -4.89
CA PRO A 138 14.94 10.84 -4.49
C PRO A 138 14.73 11.75 -5.71
N VAL A 139 13.72 12.61 -5.63
CA VAL A 139 13.43 13.66 -6.61
C VAL A 139 13.50 14.99 -5.88
N ASN A 140 14.35 15.90 -6.35
CA ASN A 140 14.51 17.21 -5.73
C ASN A 140 13.44 18.22 -6.20
N LYS A 141 13.47 19.44 -5.66
CA LYS A 141 12.52 20.51 -6.00
C LYS A 141 12.60 20.99 -7.46
N HIS A 142 13.70 20.70 -8.15
CA HIS A 142 13.93 21.02 -9.56
C HIS A 142 13.60 19.85 -10.49
N SER A 143 12.85 18.84 -10.00
CA SER A 143 12.46 17.64 -10.75
C SER A 143 13.62 16.72 -11.17
N HIS A 144 14.83 16.94 -10.66
CA HIS A 144 15.96 16.06 -10.95
C HIS A 144 15.88 14.78 -10.11
N VAL A 145 16.03 13.65 -10.78
CA VAL A 145 16.05 12.30 -10.19
C VAL A 145 17.48 11.97 -9.81
N SER A 146 17.74 11.72 -8.53
CA SER A 146 19.07 11.31 -8.06
C SER A 146 19.44 9.92 -8.58
N GLU A 147 20.72 9.60 -8.66
CA GLU A 147 21.21 8.23 -8.91
C GLU A 147 21.12 7.33 -7.66
N LYS A 148 20.97 7.93 -6.47
CA LYS A 148 20.90 7.18 -5.21
C LYS A 148 19.54 6.52 -5.02
N ARG A 149 19.53 5.39 -4.32
CA ARG A 149 18.30 4.72 -3.85
C ARG A 149 17.56 5.59 -2.84
N LEU A 150 16.23 5.57 -2.89
CA LEU A 150 15.37 6.20 -1.89
C LEU A 150 15.53 5.50 -0.54
N SER A 151 15.55 6.25 0.58
CA SER A 151 15.63 5.62 1.90
C SER A 151 14.27 5.10 2.38
N ASP A 152 14.27 4.07 3.21
CA ASP A 152 13.06 3.54 3.85
C ASP A 152 12.36 4.62 4.71
N LYS A 153 13.13 5.51 5.33
CA LYS A 153 12.63 6.66 6.10
C LYS A 153 11.87 7.63 5.20
N ALA A 154 12.35 7.88 3.98
CA ALA A 154 11.66 8.74 3.02
C ALA A 154 10.28 8.18 2.65
N VAL A 155 10.13 6.85 2.53
CA VAL A 155 8.81 6.21 2.33
C VAL A 155 7.83 6.57 3.44
N ALA A 156 8.27 6.49 4.71
CA ALA A 156 7.41 6.83 5.84
C ALA A 156 7.00 8.32 5.83
N LEU A 157 7.91 9.21 5.43
CA LEU A 157 7.62 10.65 5.29
C LEU A 157 6.65 10.92 4.13
N ILE A 158 6.79 10.24 3.00
CA ILE A 158 5.87 10.33 1.86
C ILE A 158 4.45 9.92 2.29
N ILE A 159 4.32 8.80 3.00
CA ILE A 159 3.02 8.34 3.52
C ILE A 159 2.42 9.38 4.45
N LYS A 160 3.19 9.86 5.45
CA LYS A 160 2.72 10.86 6.41
C LYS A 160 2.30 12.17 5.75
N LYS A 161 3.04 12.62 4.73
CA LYS A 161 2.70 13.81 3.94
C LYS A 161 1.32 13.68 3.33
N TYR A 162 1.02 12.56 2.64
CA TYR A 162 -0.26 12.42 1.96
C TYR A 162 -1.41 12.08 2.90
N VAL A 163 -1.14 11.35 3.99
CA VAL A 163 -2.09 11.15 5.09
C VAL A 163 -2.52 12.51 5.68
N ALA A 164 -1.58 13.41 5.96
CA ALA A 164 -1.89 14.76 6.42
C ALA A 164 -2.73 15.53 5.40
N ALA A 165 -2.40 15.40 4.10
CA ALA A 165 -3.10 16.09 3.02
C ALA A 165 -4.58 15.70 2.88
N VAL A 166 -4.97 14.51 3.36
CA VAL A 166 -6.36 14.03 3.41
C VAL A 166 -7.01 14.22 4.79
N GLY A 167 -6.42 15.07 5.65
CA GLY A 167 -6.97 15.42 6.96
C GLY A 167 -6.83 14.35 8.04
N LEU A 168 -6.00 13.32 7.82
CA LEU A 168 -5.76 12.26 8.79
C LEU A 168 -4.53 12.57 9.66
N ASP A 169 -4.57 12.17 10.94
CA ASP A 169 -3.45 12.36 11.87
C ASP A 169 -2.24 11.48 11.48
N PRO A 170 -1.12 12.05 11.00
CA PRO A 170 0.07 11.30 10.58
C PRO A 170 0.74 10.52 11.71
N ALA A 171 0.49 10.84 12.99
CA ALA A 171 0.99 10.08 14.12
C ALA A 171 0.39 8.66 14.16
N LEU A 172 -0.80 8.47 13.61
CA LEU A 172 -1.49 7.18 13.54
C LEU A 172 -1.05 6.31 12.36
N TYR A 173 -0.23 6.82 11.44
CA TYR A 173 0.18 6.11 10.22
C TYR A 173 1.70 5.98 10.10
N ALA A 174 2.15 4.91 9.44
CA ALA A 174 3.56 4.70 9.11
C ALA A 174 3.70 3.80 7.88
N GLY A 175 4.94 3.38 7.58
CA GLY A 175 5.22 2.45 6.49
C GLY A 175 4.36 1.19 6.44
N HIS A 176 4.09 0.59 7.60
CA HIS A 176 3.31 -0.64 7.68
C HIS A 176 1.82 -0.42 7.41
N SER A 177 1.33 0.82 7.45
CA SER A 177 -0.07 1.16 7.18
C SER A 177 -0.53 0.78 5.79
N ILE A 178 0.36 0.84 4.79
CA ILE A 178 0.05 0.42 3.41
C ILE A 178 -0.17 -1.10 3.35
N ARG A 179 0.76 -1.86 3.93
CA ARG A 179 0.72 -3.33 3.95
C ARG A 179 -0.48 -3.86 4.73
N SER A 180 -0.76 -3.30 5.92
CA SER A 180 -1.96 -3.66 6.69
C SER A 180 -3.24 -3.21 5.97
N GLY A 181 -3.18 -2.08 5.28
CA GLY A 181 -4.20 -1.57 4.38
C GLY A 181 -4.62 -2.55 3.30
N PHE A 182 -3.65 -3.16 2.62
CA PHE A 182 -3.89 -4.21 1.64
C PHE A 182 -4.61 -5.41 2.26
N ALA A 183 -4.06 -5.98 3.35
CA ALA A 183 -4.62 -7.16 3.99
C ALA A 183 -6.07 -6.93 4.46
N THR A 184 -6.33 -5.77 5.07
CA THR A 184 -7.66 -5.36 5.50
C THR A 184 -8.62 -5.24 4.32
N SER A 185 -8.20 -4.54 3.26
CA SER A 185 -9.07 -4.32 2.10
C SER A 185 -9.36 -5.61 1.34
N ALA A 186 -8.38 -6.50 1.23
CA ALA A 186 -8.56 -7.81 0.60
C ALA A 186 -9.55 -8.68 1.39
N ALA A 187 -9.47 -8.66 2.73
CA ALA A 187 -10.43 -9.35 3.58
C ALA A 187 -11.85 -8.79 3.46
N MET A 188 -12.01 -7.46 3.44
CA MET A 188 -13.31 -6.81 3.21
C MET A 188 -13.94 -7.18 1.86
N LEU A 189 -13.11 -7.55 0.88
CA LEU A 189 -13.52 -8.00 -0.45
C LEU A 189 -13.63 -9.54 -0.55
N GLY A 190 -13.64 -10.25 0.58
CA GLY A 190 -13.85 -11.70 0.65
C GLY A 190 -12.71 -12.53 0.06
N LYS A 191 -11.49 -11.98 -0.04
CA LYS A 191 -10.35 -12.79 -0.49
C LYS A 191 -9.96 -13.80 0.58
N SER A 192 -9.60 -15.01 0.13
CA SER A 192 -9.24 -16.10 1.04
C SER A 192 -8.01 -15.75 1.89
N GLU A 193 -7.99 -16.25 3.13
CA GLU A 193 -6.84 -16.10 4.04
C GLU A 193 -5.53 -16.54 3.38
N ARG A 194 -5.57 -17.66 2.63
CA ARG A 194 -4.44 -18.17 1.85
C ARG A 194 -3.91 -17.14 0.86
N SER A 195 -4.78 -16.57 0.02
CA SER A 195 -4.37 -15.57 -0.98
C SER A 195 -3.81 -14.30 -0.33
N ILE A 196 -4.42 -13.84 0.77
CA ILE A 196 -3.93 -12.69 1.53
C ILE A 196 -2.57 -12.99 2.15
N LYS A 197 -2.38 -14.19 2.72
CA LYS A 197 -1.11 -14.63 3.31
C LYS A 197 -0.01 -14.72 2.28
N GLU A 198 -0.27 -15.31 1.11
CA GLU A 198 0.69 -15.42 0.00
C GLU A 198 1.13 -14.03 -0.48
N GLN A 199 0.17 -13.12 -0.74
CA GLN A 199 0.52 -11.77 -1.21
C GLN A 199 1.28 -10.97 -0.16
N THR A 200 0.85 -11.08 1.10
CA THR A 200 1.51 -10.34 2.18
C THR A 200 2.79 -11.02 2.64
N ARG A 201 3.00 -12.33 2.49
CA ARG A 201 4.14 -13.05 3.07
C ARG A 201 4.19 -12.91 4.60
N HIS A 202 3.05 -13.04 5.27
CA HIS A 202 3.05 -13.17 6.74
C HIS A 202 3.43 -14.60 7.13
N ALA A 203 4.37 -14.75 8.05
CA ALA A 203 4.78 -16.06 8.55
C ALA A 203 3.69 -16.75 9.37
N SER A 204 2.83 -15.98 10.04
CA SER A 204 1.79 -16.48 10.93
C SER A 204 0.39 -16.14 10.42
N ASP A 205 -0.47 -17.16 10.40
CA ASP A 205 -1.90 -17.06 10.08
C ASP A 205 -2.63 -16.17 11.08
N ALA A 206 -2.24 -16.21 12.35
CA ALA A 206 -2.82 -15.37 13.40
C ALA A 206 -2.71 -13.86 13.09
N MET A 207 -1.59 -13.44 12.46
CA MET A 207 -1.42 -12.04 12.06
C MET A 207 -2.37 -11.66 10.92
N VAL A 208 -2.60 -12.57 9.96
CA VAL A 208 -3.53 -12.34 8.84
C VAL A 208 -4.97 -12.31 9.36
N ARG A 209 -5.33 -13.25 10.25
CA ARG A 209 -6.66 -13.32 10.89
C ARG A 209 -7.02 -12.05 11.66
N ARG A 210 -6.05 -11.33 12.24
CA ARG A 210 -6.31 -10.01 12.86
C ARG A 210 -6.88 -9.01 11.87
N TYR A 211 -6.39 -9.00 10.63
CA TYR A 211 -6.92 -8.12 9.58
C TYR A 211 -8.24 -8.64 9.03
N ILE A 212 -8.39 -9.96 8.88
CA ILE A 212 -9.64 -10.58 8.43
C ILE A 212 -10.76 -10.29 9.40
N ARG A 213 -10.58 -10.57 10.69
CA ARG A 213 -11.58 -10.34 11.74
C ARG A 213 -12.06 -8.88 11.75
N MET A 214 -11.17 -7.92 11.49
CA MET A 214 -11.55 -6.51 11.44
C MET A 214 -12.20 -6.10 10.11
N GLY A 215 -11.78 -6.69 8.99
CA GLY A 215 -12.40 -6.47 7.69
C GLY A 215 -13.79 -7.10 7.56
N SER A 216 -14.04 -8.22 8.26
CA SER A 216 -15.28 -8.99 8.17
C SER A 216 -16.32 -8.69 9.26
N LEU A 217 -16.06 -7.72 10.15
CA LEU A 217 -16.94 -7.37 11.28
C LEU A 217 -18.41 -7.16 10.91
N PHE A 218 -18.69 -6.72 9.68
CA PHE A 218 -20.03 -6.46 9.18
C PHE A 218 -20.45 -7.33 7.99
N THR A 219 -19.51 -8.00 7.31
CA THR A 219 -19.77 -8.79 6.10
C THR A 219 -19.95 -10.28 6.37
N GLU A 220 -19.44 -10.77 7.51
CA GLU A 220 -19.63 -12.14 8.00
C GLU A 220 -20.24 -12.12 9.41
N ASN A 221 -21.03 -11.08 9.70
CA ASN A 221 -21.66 -10.90 11.00
C ASN A 221 -22.93 -11.75 11.06
N ALA A 222 -23.10 -12.54 12.13
CA ALA A 222 -24.31 -13.33 12.34
C ALA A 222 -25.59 -12.47 12.50
N ALA A 223 -25.44 -11.16 12.77
CA ALA A 223 -26.52 -10.19 12.77
C ALA A 223 -26.88 -9.66 11.37
N GLN A 224 -26.14 -10.05 10.33
CA GLN A 224 -26.50 -9.69 8.95
C GLN A 224 -27.66 -10.56 8.47
N ASN A 225 -28.67 -9.96 7.84
CA ASN A 225 -29.86 -10.64 7.29
C ASN A 225 -30.79 -11.30 8.32
N ILE A 226 -30.74 -10.92 9.60
CA ILE A 226 -31.70 -11.37 10.63
C ILE A 226 -32.89 -10.41 10.82
N GLY A 227 -33.00 -9.36 9.99
CA GLY A 227 -34.14 -8.42 10.00
C GLY A 227 -34.05 -7.27 11.01
N LEU A 228 -32.84 -6.98 11.52
CA LEU A 228 -32.53 -5.83 12.38
C LEU A 228 -31.55 -4.87 11.68
#